data_AF-D8F3P5-F1
#
_entry.id   AF-D8F3P5-F1
#
_cell.length_a   1.000
_cell.length_b   1.000
_cell.length_c   1.000
_cell.angle_alpha   90.00
_cell.angle_beta   90.00
_cell.angle_gamma   90.00
#
_symmetry.space_group_name_H-M   'P 1'
#
loop_
_entity.id
_entity.type
_entity.pdbx_description
1 polymer ?
#
loop_
_entity_poly.entity_id
_entity_poly.type
_entity_poly.pdbx_seq_one_letter_code
_entity_poly.pdbx_strand_id
1 'polypeptide(L)'
;MGAIIYQPYAMTQFMENLLEDDIRAQEAAMLEDIEGRLREFEKERKNLIPMLQMIQERHAYLSADALQMVADKLELALCEVYGVATFYNQFRFHPPGKHHMKVCLGTACHVRGGDIILENFERKLGIGHGETTPDREFSIERVACVGCCALAPVVIVDETAHGHVAPSKVEGLILGFQVEKEKEERERQQNESRE
;
A
#
# COMPACT_ATOMS: atom_id res chain seq x y z
N MET A 1 11.39 6.71 -49.98
CA MET A 1 10.35 5.89 -49.32
C MET A 1 11.09 4.96 -48.38
N GLY A 2 11.26 5.30 -47.11
CA GLY A 2 10.23 5.14 -46.06
C GLY A 2 10.36 3.70 -45.53
N ALA A 3 10.59 3.41 -44.25
CA ALA A 3 10.23 4.10 -43.04
C ALA A 3 11.29 3.91 -41.94
N ILE A 4 11.51 4.98 -41.17
CA ILE A 4 12.17 4.93 -39.87
C ILE A 4 11.17 4.25 -38.93
N ILE A 5 11.45 3.00 -38.56
CA ILE A 5 10.70 2.27 -37.54
C ILE A 5 11.28 2.72 -36.20
N TYR A 6 10.67 3.74 -35.58
CA TYR A 6 11.00 4.19 -34.23
C TYR A 6 10.74 3.04 -33.26
N GLN A 7 11.77 2.55 -32.54
CA GLN A 7 11.62 1.57 -31.46
C GLN A 7 11.16 2.29 -30.18
N PRO A 8 9.92 2.11 -29.70
CA PRO A 8 9.41 2.77 -28.49
C PRO A 8 9.81 2.03 -27.19
N TYR A 9 10.42 0.84 -27.29
CA TYR A 9 10.63 -0.08 -26.16
C TYR A 9 11.83 0.24 -25.25
N ALA A 10 12.84 0.97 -25.74
CA ALA A 10 14.07 1.17 -24.97
C ALA A 10 13.91 2.17 -23.80
N MET A 11 13.00 3.14 -23.91
CA MET A 11 12.78 4.15 -22.86
C MET A 11 11.94 3.61 -21.70
N THR A 12 10.93 2.78 -21.99
CA THR A 12 10.12 2.06 -20.99
C THR A 12 10.96 1.08 -20.18
N GLN A 13 11.82 0.30 -20.85
CA GLN A 13 12.72 -0.64 -20.18
C GLN A 13 13.73 0.07 -19.24
N PHE A 14 14.18 1.28 -19.60
CA PHE A 14 15.11 2.06 -18.78
C PHE A 14 14.45 2.66 -17.54
N MET A 15 13.18 3.09 -17.65
CA MET A 15 12.39 3.58 -16.51
C MET A 15 11.92 2.45 -15.58
N GLU A 16 11.56 1.28 -16.13
CA GLU A 16 11.26 0.07 -15.35
C GLU A 16 12.48 -0.39 -14.53
N ASN A 17 13.69 -0.39 -15.12
CA ASN A 17 14.92 -0.74 -14.41
C ASN A 17 15.31 0.26 -13.32
N LEU A 18 15.09 1.57 -13.53
CA LEU A 18 15.40 2.60 -12.53
C LEU A 18 14.49 2.50 -11.29
N LEU A 19 13.20 2.21 -11.52
CA LEU A 19 12.23 1.96 -10.45
C LEU A 19 12.56 0.66 -9.70
N GLU A 20 12.99 -0.39 -10.38
CA GLU A 20 13.40 -1.64 -9.73
C GLU A 20 14.64 -1.49 -8.84
N ASP A 21 15.60 -0.65 -9.22
CA ASP A 21 16.82 -0.41 -8.44
C ASP A 21 16.56 0.40 -7.16
N ASP A 22 15.72 1.44 -7.22
CA ASP A 22 15.30 2.18 -6.01
C ASP A 22 14.46 1.31 -5.07
N ILE A 23 13.61 0.43 -5.59
CA ILE A 23 12.80 -0.50 -4.80
C ILE A 23 13.69 -1.49 -4.04
N ARG A 24 14.70 -2.07 -4.71
CA ARG A 24 15.65 -3.00 -4.08
C ARG A 24 16.47 -2.32 -2.99
N ALA A 25 16.85 -1.06 -3.19
CA ALA A 25 17.57 -0.28 -2.19
C ALA A 25 16.71 -0.02 -0.94
N GLN A 26 15.43 0.34 -1.13
CA GLN A 26 14.47 0.50 -0.02
C GLN A 26 14.23 -0.80 0.73
N GLU A 27 14.09 -1.91 0.02
CA GLU A 27 13.89 -3.23 0.62
C GLU A 27 15.12 -3.70 1.41
N ALA A 28 16.33 -3.49 0.89
CA ALA A 28 17.57 -3.79 1.61
C ALA A 28 17.69 -3.00 2.92
N ALA A 29 17.40 -1.70 2.89
CA ALA A 29 17.42 -0.86 4.10
C ALA A 29 16.36 -1.28 5.13
N MET A 30 15.19 -1.71 4.66
CA MET A 30 14.16 -2.30 5.52
C MET A 30 14.65 -3.58 6.19
N LEU A 31 15.26 -4.49 5.44
CA LEU A 31 15.76 -5.77 5.97
C LEU A 31 16.86 -5.59 7.01
N GLU A 32 17.80 -4.65 6.80
CA GLU A 32 18.83 -4.33 7.79
C GLU A 32 18.24 -3.82 9.11
N ASP A 33 17.22 -2.96 9.04
CA ASP A 33 16.56 -2.44 10.24
C ASP A 33 15.78 -3.54 10.98
N ILE A 34 15.05 -4.40 10.24
CA ILE A 34 14.34 -5.55 10.80
C ILE A 34 15.32 -6.46 11.54
N GLU A 35 16.46 -6.79 10.94
CA GLU A 35 17.48 -7.64 11.56
C GLU A 35 17.97 -7.06 12.90
N GLY A 36 18.19 -5.74 12.95
CA GLY A 36 18.57 -5.02 14.17
C GLY A 36 17.52 -5.17 15.27
N ARG A 37 16.23 -5.04 14.94
CA ARG A 37 15.11 -5.10 15.89
C ARG A 37 14.76 -6.50 16.33
N LEU A 38 14.90 -7.50 15.47
CA LEU A 38 14.67 -8.90 15.83
C LEU A 38 15.60 -9.37 16.96
N ARG A 39 16.71 -8.68 17.22
CA ARG A 39 17.61 -8.96 18.35
C ARG A 39 16.99 -8.61 19.72
N GLU A 40 16.05 -7.67 19.77
CA GLU A 40 15.35 -7.26 21.00
C GLU A 40 14.35 -8.32 21.50
N PHE A 41 13.94 -9.23 20.62
CA PHE A 41 12.98 -10.28 20.94
C PHE A 41 13.65 -11.61 21.30
N GLU A 42 13.09 -12.27 22.32
CA GLU A 42 13.42 -13.64 22.70
C GLU A 42 12.96 -14.64 21.63
N LYS A 43 13.65 -15.78 21.52
CA LYS A 43 13.32 -16.87 20.59
C LYS A 43 12.13 -17.70 21.10
N GLU A 44 10.97 -17.07 21.22
CA GLU A 44 9.76 -17.73 21.68
C GLU A 44 8.62 -17.56 20.68
N ARG A 45 7.86 -18.63 20.43
CA ARG A 45 6.73 -18.61 19.48
C ARG A 45 5.68 -17.53 19.80
N LYS A 46 5.54 -17.14 21.07
CA LYS A 46 4.65 -16.05 21.51
C LYS A 46 5.00 -14.70 20.86
N ASN A 47 6.25 -14.52 20.42
CA ASN A 47 6.75 -13.30 19.82
C ASN A 47 6.48 -13.21 18.31
N LEU A 48 5.91 -14.25 17.67
CA LEU A 48 5.61 -14.23 16.25
C LEU A 48 4.72 -13.04 15.85
N ILE A 49 3.54 -12.90 16.45
CA ILE A 49 2.63 -11.80 16.14
C ILE A 49 3.24 -10.42 16.49
N PRO A 50 3.85 -10.22 17.68
CA PRO A 50 4.56 -8.98 17.99
C PRO A 50 5.66 -8.60 17.00
N MET A 51 6.45 -9.55 16.51
CA MET A 51 7.48 -9.29 15.49
C MET A 51 6.85 -8.82 14.17
N LEU A 52 5.80 -9.50 13.70
CA LEU A 52 5.10 -9.11 12.48
C LEU A 52 4.45 -7.72 12.62
N GLN A 53 3.86 -7.42 13.79
CA GLN A 53 3.29 -6.10 14.10
C GLN A 53 4.36 -5.01 14.06
N MET A 54 5.51 -5.24 14.68
CA MET A 54 6.64 -4.30 14.67
C MET A 54 7.12 -4.00 13.24
N ILE A 55 7.28 -5.03 12.40
CA ILE A 55 7.70 -4.86 11.01
C ILE A 55 6.68 -4.01 10.26
N GLN A 56 5.39 -4.32 10.40
CA GLN A 56 4.34 -3.61 9.69
C GLN A 56 4.13 -2.18 10.19
N GLU A 57 4.24 -1.91 11.49
CA GLU A 57 4.16 -0.53 12.01
C GLU A 57 5.27 0.35 11.46
N ARG A 58 6.45 -0.24 11.20
CA ARG A 58 7.64 0.50 10.77
C ARG A 58 7.80 0.63 9.27
N HIS A 59 7.44 -0.43 8.55
CA HIS A 59 7.62 -0.52 7.09
C HIS A 59 6.31 -0.59 6.32
N ALA A 60 5.16 -0.59 7.00
CA ALA A 60 3.80 -0.61 6.45
C ALA A 60 3.36 -1.90 5.72
N TYR A 61 4.29 -2.80 5.42
CA TYR A 61 4.04 -4.13 4.83
C TYR A 61 5.06 -5.18 5.30
N LEU A 62 4.78 -6.44 4.98
CA LEU A 62 5.61 -7.61 5.26
C LEU A 62 6.13 -8.18 3.93
N SER A 63 7.41 -7.98 3.64
CA SER A 63 8.07 -8.61 2.49
C SER A 63 8.30 -10.10 2.72
N ALA A 64 8.49 -10.87 1.64
CA ALA A 64 8.80 -12.30 1.74
C ALA A 64 10.10 -12.54 2.54
N ASP A 65 11.12 -11.70 2.30
CA ASP A 65 12.40 -11.77 3.01
C ASP A 65 12.26 -11.41 4.49
N ALA A 66 11.40 -10.44 4.83
CA ALA A 66 11.10 -10.12 6.24
C ALA A 66 10.42 -11.29 6.96
N LEU A 67 9.49 -12.01 6.29
CA LEU A 67 8.86 -13.20 6.85
C LEU A 67 9.87 -14.34 7.02
N GLN A 68 10.81 -14.49 6.08
CA GLN A 68 11.90 -15.45 6.19
C GLN A 68 12.79 -15.15 7.39
N MET A 69 13.17 -13.89 7.62
CA MET A 69 13.97 -13.49 8.80
C MET A 69 13.26 -13.82 10.12
N VAL A 70 11.94 -13.61 10.19
CA VAL A 70 11.15 -13.98 11.37
C VAL A 70 11.09 -15.50 11.55
N ALA A 71 10.90 -16.25 10.47
CA ALA A 71 10.90 -17.71 10.49
C ALA A 71 12.25 -18.27 11.00
N ASP A 72 13.36 -17.75 10.48
CA ASP A 72 14.71 -18.15 10.87
C ASP A 72 15.01 -17.79 12.33
N LYS A 73 14.59 -16.60 12.79
CA LYS A 73 14.77 -16.16 14.16
C LYS A 73 14.03 -17.04 15.17
N LEU A 74 12.80 -17.45 14.85
CA LEU A 74 11.94 -18.26 15.71
C LEU A 74 12.09 -19.77 15.50
N GLU A 75 12.93 -20.18 14.54
CA GLU A 75 13.14 -21.58 14.15
C GLU A 75 11.82 -22.27 13.76
N LEU A 76 10.96 -21.54 13.04
CA LEU A 76 9.66 -22.00 12.53
C LEU A 76 9.74 -22.25 11.02
N ALA A 77 8.84 -23.09 10.50
CA ALA A 77 8.71 -23.21 9.05
C ALA A 77 8.10 -21.93 8.47
N LEU A 78 8.60 -21.48 7.31
CA LEU A 78 8.08 -20.30 6.61
C LEU A 78 6.56 -20.40 6.36
N CYS A 79 6.06 -21.60 6.05
CA CYS A 79 4.63 -21.84 5.84
C CYS A 79 3.78 -21.60 7.11
N GLU A 80 4.32 -21.84 8.30
CA GLU A 80 3.63 -21.54 9.56
C GLU A 80 3.54 -20.02 9.77
N VAL A 81 4.63 -19.30 9.48
CA VAL A 81 4.66 -17.83 9.56
C VAL A 81 3.67 -17.21 8.56
N TYR A 82 3.68 -17.65 7.30
CA TYR A 82 2.68 -17.23 6.32
C TYR A 82 1.26 -17.60 6.74
N GLY A 83 1.06 -18.78 7.31
CA GLY A 83 -0.25 -19.20 7.82
C GLY A 83 -0.80 -18.24 8.88
N VAL A 84 0.06 -17.79 9.79
CA VAL A 84 -0.33 -16.78 10.80
C VAL A 84 -0.51 -15.40 10.15
N ALA A 85 0.42 -14.95 9.32
CA ALA A 85 0.35 -13.64 8.68
C ALA A 85 -0.89 -13.48 7.79
N THR A 86 -1.25 -14.51 7.02
CA THR A 86 -2.43 -14.49 6.13
C THR A 86 -3.75 -14.69 6.88
N PHE A 87 -3.72 -15.26 8.08
CA PHE A 87 -4.93 -15.43 8.89
C PHE A 87 -5.45 -14.10 9.44
N TYR A 88 -4.56 -13.17 9.81
CA TYR A 88 -4.95 -11.86 10.32
C TYR A 88 -5.01 -10.81 9.21
N ASN A 89 -6.21 -10.31 8.92
CA ASN A 89 -6.44 -9.25 7.91
C ASN A 89 -5.65 -7.95 8.14
N GLN A 90 -5.05 -7.74 9.32
CA GLN A 90 -4.25 -6.54 9.54
C GLN A 90 -2.93 -6.55 8.75
N PHE A 91 -2.38 -7.73 8.43
CA PHE A 91 -1.08 -7.85 7.81
C PHE A 91 -1.16 -7.65 6.30
N ARG A 92 -0.29 -6.77 5.80
CA ARG A 92 -0.16 -6.45 4.37
C ARG A 92 1.11 -7.04 3.83
N PHE A 93 1.05 -7.56 2.61
CA PHE A 93 2.20 -8.19 1.93
C PHE A 93 2.76 -7.35 0.80
N HIS A 94 2.07 -6.28 0.43
CA HIS A 94 2.47 -5.37 -0.64
C HIS A 94 2.74 -3.98 -0.07
N PRO A 95 3.75 -3.27 -0.59
CA PRO A 95 4.03 -1.91 -0.17
C PRO A 95 2.80 -1.04 -0.46
N PRO A 96 2.29 -0.31 0.54
CA PRO A 96 1.17 0.60 0.32
C PRO A 96 1.62 1.79 -0.54
N GLY A 97 0.66 2.39 -1.21
CA GLY A 97 0.88 3.68 -1.87
C GLY A 97 1.02 4.81 -0.84
N LYS A 98 1.49 5.98 -1.28
CA LYS A 98 1.57 7.22 -0.50
C LYS A 98 0.24 7.53 0.20
N HIS A 99 -0.87 7.28 -0.50
CA HIS A 99 -2.23 7.46 -0.05
C HIS A 99 -2.93 6.10 0.08
N HIS A 100 -3.35 5.76 1.31
CA HIS A 100 -3.95 4.47 1.62
C HIS A 100 -5.45 4.61 1.90
N MET A 101 -6.26 3.98 1.05
CA MET A 101 -7.72 4.12 1.06
C MET A 101 -8.40 2.83 1.53
N LYS A 102 -9.11 2.89 2.65
CA LYS A 102 -9.88 1.77 3.22
C LYS A 102 -11.37 1.99 2.98
N VAL A 103 -12.02 1.12 2.20
CA VAL A 103 -13.47 1.19 1.95
C VAL A 103 -14.21 0.23 2.88
N CYS A 104 -15.15 0.76 3.67
CA CYS A 104 -15.94 -0.04 4.60
C CYS A 104 -17.01 -0.84 3.87
N LEU A 105 -16.99 -2.16 4.03
CA LEU A 105 -18.02 -3.09 3.56
C LEU A 105 -18.77 -3.78 4.71
N GLY A 106 -18.81 -3.13 5.88
CA GLY A 106 -19.63 -3.60 7.00
C GLY A 106 -21.11 -3.50 6.66
N THR A 107 -21.96 -4.24 7.38
CA THR A 107 -23.39 -4.41 7.05
C THR A 107 -24.09 -3.10 6.66
N ALA A 108 -23.92 -2.04 7.46
CA ALA A 108 -24.53 -0.74 7.19
C ALA A 108 -23.99 -0.07 5.90
N CYS A 109 -22.68 -0.18 5.63
CA CYS A 109 -22.08 0.37 4.42
C CYS A 109 -22.44 -0.47 3.20
N HIS A 110 -22.44 -1.80 3.32
CA HIS A 110 -22.83 -2.72 2.26
C HIS A 110 -24.28 -2.46 1.80
N VAL A 111 -25.23 -2.37 2.74
CA VAL A 111 -26.64 -2.06 2.42
C VAL A 111 -26.81 -0.67 1.78
N ARG A 112 -25.91 0.28 2.09
CA ARG A 112 -25.92 1.63 1.52
C ARG A 112 -25.09 1.77 0.23
N GLY A 113 -24.62 0.66 -0.36
CA GLY A 113 -23.88 0.67 -1.62
C GLY A 113 -22.37 0.90 -1.47
N GLY A 114 -21.76 0.44 -0.38
CA GLY A 114 -20.31 0.53 -0.18
C GLY A 114 -19.49 -0.25 -1.21
N ASP A 115 -20.08 -1.30 -1.80
CA ASP A 115 -19.57 -2.03 -2.96
C ASP A 115 -19.46 -1.14 -4.20
N ILE A 116 -20.46 -0.29 -4.45
CA ILE A 116 -20.45 0.69 -5.54
C ILE A 116 -19.32 1.71 -5.33
N ILE A 117 -19.07 2.10 -4.08
CA ILE A 117 -17.96 3.00 -3.75
C ILE A 117 -16.62 2.34 -4.03
N LEU A 118 -16.43 1.08 -3.60
CA LEU A 118 -15.21 0.32 -3.87
C LEU A 118 -14.96 0.16 -5.38
N GLU A 119 -15.98 -0.27 -6.13
CA GLU A 119 -15.87 -0.47 -7.59
C GLU A 119 -15.57 0.84 -8.32
N ASN A 120 -16.04 1.99 -7.81
CA ASN A 120 -15.71 3.27 -8.40
C ASN A 120 -14.23 3.63 -8.19
N PHE A 121 -13.67 3.38 -7.01
CA PHE A 121 -12.22 3.55 -6.81
C PHE A 121 -11.42 2.60 -7.72
N GLU A 122 -11.79 1.31 -7.76
CA GLU A 122 -11.09 0.32 -8.60
C GLU A 122 -11.10 0.75 -10.08
N ARG A 123 -12.25 1.22 -10.58
CA ARG A 123 -12.37 1.72 -11.96
C ARG A 123 -11.55 2.98 -12.24
N LYS A 124 -11.45 3.89 -11.27
CA LYS A 124 -10.74 5.17 -11.45
C LYS A 124 -9.23 5.01 -11.35
N LEU A 125 -8.77 4.13 -10.47
CA LEU A 125 -7.35 3.87 -10.26
C LEU A 125 -6.80 2.77 -11.18
N GLY A 126 -7.69 1.92 -11.73
CA GLY A 126 -7.28 0.80 -12.57
C GLY A 126 -6.63 -0.36 -11.81
N ILE A 127 -6.88 -0.45 -10.49
CA ILE A 127 -6.34 -1.50 -9.60
C ILE A 127 -7.47 -2.19 -8.85
N GLY A 128 -7.26 -3.43 -8.41
CA GLY A 128 -8.17 -4.14 -7.52
C GLY A 128 -7.95 -3.82 -6.04
N HIS A 129 -8.91 -4.20 -5.20
CA HIS A 129 -8.71 -4.20 -3.74
C HIS A 129 -7.53 -5.11 -3.32
N GLY A 130 -6.71 -4.60 -2.41
CA GLY A 130 -5.48 -5.25 -1.95
C GLY A 130 -4.25 -4.90 -2.80
N GLU A 131 -4.42 -4.12 -3.86
CA GLU A 131 -3.35 -3.70 -4.76
C GLU A 131 -2.96 -2.22 -4.55
N THR A 132 -1.80 -1.88 -5.09
CA THR A 132 -1.23 -0.53 -5.11
C THR A 132 -0.98 -0.13 -6.57
N THR A 133 -1.20 1.13 -6.91
CA THR A 133 -0.93 1.65 -8.26
C THR A 133 0.54 1.52 -8.63
N PRO A 134 0.89 1.38 -9.94
CA PRO A 134 2.29 1.22 -10.36
C PRO A 134 3.21 2.40 -9.97
N ASP A 135 2.64 3.59 -9.86
CA ASP A 135 3.32 4.81 -9.40
C ASP A 135 3.44 4.91 -7.87
N ARG A 136 2.95 3.91 -7.12
CA ARG A 136 2.90 3.88 -5.66
C ARG A 136 2.25 5.11 -5.01
N GLU A 137 1.34 5.77 -5.72
CA GLU A 137 0.59 6.89 -5.15
C GLU A 137 -0.62 6.41 -4.35
N PHE A 138 -1.38 5.45 -4.87
CA PHE A 138 -2.63 5.03 -4.26
C PHE A 138 -2.63 3.54 -3.97
N SER A 139 -3.19 3.17 -2.83
CA SER A 139 -3.50 1.78 -2.50
C SER A 139 -4.93 1.71 -2.00
N ILE A 140 -5.62 0.63 -2.36
CA ILE A 140 -7.01 0.43 -1.97
C ILE A 140 -7.20 -0.88 -1.24
N GLU A 141 -7.85 -0.81 -0.08
CA GLU A 141 -8.13 -1.93 0.79
C GLU A 141 -9.63 -1.99 1.09
N ARG A 142 -10.21 -3.18 1.04
CA ARG A 142 -11.56 -3.42 1.58
C ARG A 142 -11.45 -3.74 3.06
N VAL A 143 -12.26 -3.08 3.89
CA VAL A 143 -12.30 -3.36 5.33
C VAL A 143 -13.68 -3.82 5.78
N ALA A 144 -13.72 -4.82 6.67
CA ALA A 144 -14.97 -5.43 7.09
C ALA A 144 -15.87 -4.49 7.89
N CYS A 145 -15.33 -3.66 8.79
CA CYS A 145 -16.11 -2.65 9.49
C CYS A 145 -15.20 -1.58 10.08
N VAL A 146 -15.58 -0.32 9.92
CA VAL A 146 -14.90 0.83 10.55
C VAL A 146 -15.56 1.23 11.88
N GLY A 147 -16.80 0.80 12.12
CA GLY A 147 -17.56 1.15 13.33
C GLY A 147 -18.33 2.48 13.27
N CYS A 148 -18.20 3.25 12.19
CA CYS A 148 -18.88 4.53 12.00
C CYS A 148 -20.22 4.41 11.25
N CYS A 149 -21.09 3.45 11.64
CA CYS A 149 -22.31 3.11 10.89
C CYS A 149 -23.27 4.29 10.68
N ALA A 150 -23.30 5.29 11.57
CA ALA A 150 -24.11 6.49 11.43
C ALA A 150 -23.76 7.31 10.17
N LEU A 151 -22.52 7.20 9.69
CA LEU A 151 -21.96 7.94 8.57
C LEU A 151 -21.88 7.11 7.28
N ALA A 152 -22.48 5.92 7.24
CA ALA A 152 -22.38 5.03 6.09
C ALA A 152 -22.92 5.64 4.77
N PRO A 153 -22.29 5.41 3.61
CA PRO A 153 -21.03 4.68 3.39
C PRO A 153 -19.79 5.44 3.88
N VAL A 154 -18.83 4.69 4.44
CA VAL A 154 -17.60 5.24 5.05
C VAL A 154 -16.37 4.78 4.29
N VAL A 155 -15.45 5.71 4.04
CA VAL A 155 -14.11 5.45 3.50
C VAL A 155 -13.10 6.13 4.42
N ILE A 156 -11.98 5.47 4.73
CA ILE A 156 -10.84 6.10 5.41
C ILE A 156 -9.77 6.38 4.37
N VAL A 157 -9.26 7.60 4.33
CA VAL A 157 -8.10 7.99 3.52
C VAL A 157 -7.04 8.56 4.44
N ASP A 158 -5.84 7.97 4.46
CA ASP A 158 -4.71 8.41 5.30
C ASP A 158 -5.12 8.67 6.76
N GLU A 159 -5.87 7.72 7.33
CA GLU A 159 -6.43 7.75 8.69
C GLU A 159 -7.57 8.76 8.94
N THR A 160 -7.98 9.53 7.92
CA THR A 160 -9.15 10.42 8.00
C THR A 160 -10.42 9.70 7.53
N ALA A 161 -11.44 9.68 8.40
CA ALA A 161 -12.73 9.06 8.08
C ALA A 161 -13.64 10.03 7.28
N HIS A 162 -14.02 9.61 6.08
CA HIS A 162 -14.99 10.29 5.23
C HIS A 162 -16.33 9.56 5.28
N GLY A 163 -17.35 10.25 5.79
CA GLY A 163 -18.74 9.78 5.83
C GLY A 163 -19.57 10.21 4.63
N HIS A 164 -20.73 9.56 4.48
CA HIS A 164 -21.74 9.78 3.45
C HIS A 164 -21.11 9.85 2.06
N VAL A 165 -20.20 8.92 1.77
CA VAL A 165 -19.44 8.92 0.53
C VAL A 165 -20.37 8.49 -0.60
N ALA A 166 -20.47 9.35 -1.61
CA ALA A 166 -21.13 9.07 -2.87
C ALA A 166 -20.08 8.87 -3.98
N PRO A 167 -20.41 8.22 -5.10
CA PRO A 167 -19.48 8.02 -6.21
C PRO A 167 -18.83 9.32 -6.72
N SER A 168 -19.56 10.44 -6.73
CA SER A 168 -18.99 11.75 -7.10
C SER A 168 -17.92 12.26 -6.13
N LYS A 169 -18.04 11.92 -4.85
CA LYS A 169 -17.06 12.30 -3.81
C LYS A 169 -15.77 11.51 -3.95
N VAL A 170 -15.83 10.27 -4.44
CA VAL A 170 -14.65 9.45 -4.75
C VAL A 170 -13.74 10.17 -5.76
N GLU A 171 -14.33 10.67 -6.84
CA GLU A 171 -13.59 11.43 -7.86
C GLU A 171 -12.95 12.70 -7.29
N GLY A 172 -13.69 13.43 -6.45
CA GLY A 172 -13.18 14.62 -5.77
C GLY A 172 -12.02 14.32 -4.83
N LEU A 173 -12.04 13.18 -4.13
CA LEU A 173 -10.94 12.75 -3.27
C LEU A 173 -9.68 12.46 -4.09
N ILE A 174 -9.79 11.64 -5.14
CA ILE A 174 -8.65 11.28 -6.00
C ILE A 174 -8.07 12.54 -6.67
N LEU A 175 -8.92 13.40 -7.23
CA LEU A 175 -8.48 14.63 -7.89
C LEU A 175 -7.78 15.59 -6.91
N GLY A 176 -8.24 15.65 -5.67
CA GLY A 176 -7.60 16.46 -4.62
C GLY A 176 -6.13 16.11 -4.45
N PHE A 177 -5.83 14.82 -4.30
CA PHE A 177 -4.46 14.33 -4.16
C PHE A 177 -3.63 14.51 -5.44
N GLN A 178 -4.23 14.31 -6.62
CA GLN A 178 -3.54 14.56 -7.89
C GLN A 178 -3.11 16.03 -8.04
N VAL A 179 -3.97 16.97 -7.66
CA VAL A 179 -3.66 18.40 -7.70
C VAL A 179 -2.58 18.78 -6.68
N GLU A 180 -2.59 18.17 -5.49
CA GLU A 180 -1.53 18.37 -4.49
C GLU A 180 -0.18 17.86 -5.02
N LYS A 181 -0.16 16.66 -5.60
CA LYS A 181 1.04 16.10 -6.25
C LYS A 181 1.59 17.02 -7.35
N GLU A 182 0.74 17.49 -8.27
CA GLU A 182 1.17 18.40 -9.34
C GLU A 182 1.79 19.70 -8.79
N LYS A 183 1.30 20.20 -7.65
CA LYS A 183 1.87 21.38 -7.00
C LYS A 183 3.24 21.06 -6.39
N GLU A 184 3.35 19.96 -5.65
CA GLU A 184 4.62 19.50 -5.06
C GLU A 184 5.70 19.31 -6.13
N GLU A 185 5.35 18.71 -7.28
CA GLU A 185 6.28 18.52 -8.40
C GLU A 185 6.73 19.85 -9.01
N ARG A 186 5.81 20.80 -9.22
CA ARG A 186 6.14 22.14 -9.75
C ARG A 186 7.04 22.93 -8.79
N GLU A 187 6.80 22.82 -7.49
CA GLU A 187 7.61 23.47 -6.46
C GLU A 187 9.02 22.86 -6.39
N ARG A 188 9.13 21.53 -6.49
CA ARG A 188 10.41 20.82 -6.52
C ARG A 188 11.25 21.20 -7.75
N GLN A 189 10.63 21.26 -8.93
CA GLN A 189 11.28 21.71 -10.17
C GLN A 189 11.74 23.18 -10.11
N GLN A 190 10.98 24.05 -9.43
CA GLN A 190 11.37 25.44 -9.21
C GLN A 190 12.53 25.60 -8.22
N ASN A 191 12.66 24.70 -7.25
CA ASN A 191 13.77 24.71 -6.31
C ASN A 191 15.06 24.15 -6.93
N GLU A 192 14.97 23.06 -7.71
CA GLU A 192 16.13 22.47 -8.41
C GLU A 192 16.69 23.39 -9.51
N SER A 193 15.87 24.27 -10.10
CA SER A 193 16.33 25.26 -11.08
C SER A 193 16.93 26.53 -10.47
N ARG A 194 16.93 26.63 -9.13
CA ARG A 194 17.50 27.75 -8.37
C ARG A 194 18.83 27.43 -7.69
N GLU A 195 19.25 26.17 -7.67
CA GLU A 195 20.56 25.69 -7.22
C GLU A 195 21.54 25.55 -8.39
#